data_AF-A0A0K9N8K9-F1
#
_entry.id   AF-A0A0K9N8K9-F1
#
_cell.length_a   1.000
_cell.length_b   1.000
_cell.length_c   1.000
_cell.angle_alpha   90.00
_cell.angle_beta   90.00
_cell.angle_gamma   90.00
#
_symmetry.space_group_name_H-M   'P 1'
#
loop_
_entity.id
_entity.type
_entity.pdbx_description
1 polymer ?
#
loop_
_entity_poly.entity_id
_entity_poly.type
_entity_poly.pdbx_seq_one_letter_code
_entity_poly.pdbx_strand_id
1 'polypeptide(L)'
;MGGRSRKGDLVNIMEWEVRVSIVVTVLFFAMFLYIHIYEMFSVYEKVIYDVIICLEGALLGLLGFSLSGIAIIVSLFTKEETKLINRINGEEKIEHILSSYSFLAQNIGIQCLMLLLLLFLLKSNQPIVNIYVFYVAMIVETYHLSFIIFYTVALVKNCVELYKVKNIYSRIENIKKTLHDTVNEVKIDFIFSTLIENYHCPSEEVIDKLLLFVKESNVKDKQTIIDYIKNQYDKK
;
A
#
# COMPACT_ATOMS: atom_id res chain seq x y z
N MET A 1 6.87 12.39 -16.47
CA MET A 1 6.43 13.81 -16.44
C MET A 1 4.98 13.84 -16.86
N GLY A 2 4.12 14.47 -16.05
CA GLY A 2 2.67 14.48 -16.25
C GLY A 2 1.88 13.80 -15.12
N GLY A 3 2.30 13.96 -13.86
CA GLY A 3 1.48 13.54 -12.72
C GLY A 3 0.17 14.33 -12.73
N ARG A 4 -0.95 13.65 -13.01
CA ARG A 4 -2.28 14.23 -12.87
C ARG A 4 -2.39 14.85 -11.48
N SER A 5 -2.50 16.17 -11.44
CA SER A 5 -2.55 16.98 -10.23
C SER A 5 -3.80 16.61 -9.41
N ARG A 6 -3.63 15.82 -8.35
CA ARG A 6 -4.63 15.42 -7.34
C ARG A 6 -5.20 16.55 -6.49
N LYS A 7 -5.10 17.80 -6.94
CA LYS A 7 -5.77 18.95 -6.32
C LYS A 7 -7.28 18.73 -6.16
N GLY A 8 -7.87 17.77 -6.88
CA GLY A 8 -9.27 17.34 -6.72
C GLY A 8 -9.56 16.50 -5.47
N ASP A 9 -8.60 15.75 -4.91
CA ASP A 9 -8.86 14.84 -3.77
C ASP A 9 -9.24 15.64 -2.50
N LEU A 10 -8.69 16.85 -2.34
CA LEU A 10 -8.99 17.75 -1.23
C LEU A 10 -10.42 18.30 -1.23
N VAL A 11 -11.12 18.24 -2.36
CA VAL A 11 -12.45 18.88 -2.53
C VAL A 11 -13.47 17.87 -3.09
N ASN A 12 -13.08 16.62 -3.28
CA ASN A 12 -13.96 15.61 -3.83
C ASN A 12 -14.96 15.12 -2.77
N ILE A 13 -16.13 15.77 -2.73
CA ILE A 13 -17.22 15.47 -1.79
C ILE A 13 -17.76 14.03 -1.93
N MET A 14 -17.42 13.32 -3.02
CA MET A 14 -17.79 11.90 -3.15
C MET A 14 -17.01 11.01 -2.17
N GLU A 15 -15.77 11.39 -1.87
CA GLU A 15 -14.91 10.65 -0.96
C GLU A 15 -15.40 10.75 0.48
N TRP A 16 -15.26 9.66 1.24
CA TRP A 16 -15.82 9.59 2.58
C TRP A 16 -15.02 10.48 3.55
N GLU A 17 -13.70 10.55 3.39
CA GLU A 17 -12.82 11.33 4.23
C GLU A 17 -13.10 12.83 4.12
N VAL A 18 -13.41 13.32 2.91
CA VAL A 18 -13.77 14.73 2.69
C VAL A 18 -15.09 15.06 3.40
N ARG A 19 -16.11 14.21 3.26
CA ARG A 19 -17.41 14.41 3.93
C ARG A 19 -17.29 14.43 5.44
N VAL A 20 -16.57 13.47 6.01
CA VAL A 20 -16.37 13.41 7.47
C VAL A 20 -15.55 14.61 7.95
N SER A 21 -14.56 15.04 7.17
CA SER A 21 -13.75 16.23 7.52
C SER A 21 -14.59 17.49 7.56
N ILE A 22 -15.48 17.71 6.57
CA ILE A 22 -16.42 18.84 6.57
C ILE A 22 -17.32 18.80 7.80
N VAL A 23 -17.90 17.64 8.14
CA VAL A 23 -18.77 17.50 9.32
C VAL A 23 -18.01 17.84 10.60
N VAL A 24 -16.79 17.34 10.76
CA VAL A 24 -15.94 17.63 11.92
C VAL A 24 -15.61 19.12 11.98
N THR A 25 -15.25 19.75 10.87
CA THR A 25 -15.00 21.20 10.81
C THR A 25 -16.22 22.01 11.25
N VAL A 26 -17.43 21.66 10.79
CA VAL A 26 -18.66 22.34 11.19
C VAL A 26 -18.93 22.19 12.69
N LEU A 27 -18.69 21.00 13.26
CA LEU A 27 -18.85 20.76 14.69
C LEU A 27 -17.87 21.59 15.53
N PHE A 28 -16.59 21.61 15.16
CA PHE A 28 -15.58 22.43 15.83
C PHE A 28 -15.87 23.92 15.69
N PHE A 29 -16.31 24.36 14.51
CA PHE A 29 -16.69 25.76 14.30
C PHE A 29 -17.86 26.18 15.20
N ALA A 30 -18.91 25.35 15.29
CA ALA A 30 -20.02 25.59 16.21
C ALA A 30 -19.56 25.63 17.68
N MET A 31 -18.64 24.74 18.07
CA MET A 31 -18.02 24.75 19.40
C MET A 31 -17.24 26.04 19.66
N PHE A 32 -16.44 26.52 18.71
CA PHE A 32 -15.65 27.75 18.84
C PHE A 32 -16.53 28.99 19.03
N LEU A 33 -17.67 29.05 18.34
CA LEU A 33 -18.67 30.10 18.55
C LEU A 33 -19.33 30.00 19.92
N TYR A 34 -19.68 28.79 20.37
CA TYR A 34 -20.32 28.57 21.66
C TYR A 34 -19.45 29.00 22.86
N ILE A 35 -18.13 28.80 22.76
CA ILE A 35 -17.19 29.17 23.83
C ILE A 35 -16.66 30.61 23.73
N HIS A 36 -17.08 31.38 22.72
CA HIS A 36 -16.59 32.75 22.47
C HIS A 36 -15.05 32.82 22.41
N ILE A 37 -14.44 31.93 21.62
CA ILE A 37 -12.98 31.73 21.62
C ILE A 37 -12.21 32.99 21.20
N TYR A 38 -12.81 33.86 20.37
CA TYR A 38 -12.16 35.09 19.91
C TYR A 38 -12.07 36.13 21.03
N GLU A 39 -13.18 36.35 21.73
CA GLU A 39 -13.28 37.30 22.83
C GLU A 39 -12.46 36.85 24.05
N MET A 40 -12.45 35.54 24.29
CA MET A 40 -11.76 34.90 25.42
C MET A 40 -10.39 34.33 25.03
N PHE A 41 -9.78 34.81 23.93
CA PHE A 41 -8.57 34.22 23.37
C PHE A 41 -7.41 34.12 24.37
N SER A 42 -7.22 35.13 25.23
CA SER A 42 -6.17 35.13 26.27
C SER A 42 -6.28 33.97 27.27
N VAL A 43 -7.48 33.44 27.48
CA VAL A 43 -7.72 32.27 28.34
C VAL A 43 -7.28 30.97 27.62
N TYR A 44 -7.48 30.92 26.31
CA TYR A 44 -7.22 29.72 25.50
C TYR A 44 -5.85 29.71 24.83
N GLU A 45 -5.13 30.83 24.78
CA GLU A 45 -3.85 30.99 24.07
C GLU A 45 -2.86 29.89 24.42
N LYS A 46 -2.66 29.62 25.72
CA LYS A 46 -1.74 28.57 26.18
C LYS A 46 -2.19 27.18 25.72
N VAL A 47 -3.49 26.89 25.82
CA VAL A 47 -4.05 25.60 25.41
C VAL A 47 -3.89 25.39 23.90
N ILE A 48 -4.17 26.43 23.11
CA ILE A 48 -3.98 26.41 21.65
C ILE A 48 -2.51 26.15 21.32
N TYR A 49 -1.58 26.84 21.97
CA TYR A 49 -0.14 26.63 21.80
C TYR A 49 0.29 25.18 22.10
N ASP A 50 -0.13 24.64 23.24
CA ASP A 50 0.21 23.27 23.65
C ASP A 50 -0.38 22.23 22.67
N VAL A 51 -1.61 22.46 22.19
CA VAL A 51 -2.25 21.61 21.16
C VAL A 51 -1.46 21.64 19.86
N ILE A 52 -1.03 22.81 19.39
CA ILE A 52 -0.28 22.92 18.14
C ILE A 52 1.06 22.17 18.21
N ILE A 53 1.79 22.28 19.34
CA ILE A 53 3.03 21.52 19.53
C ILE A 53 2.77 20.01 19.50
N CYS A 54 1.68 19.56 20.15
CA CYS A 54 1.30 18.15 20.12
C CYS A 54 0.97 17.67 18.70
N LEU A 55 0.25 18.50 17.94
CA LEU A 55 -0.11 18.21 16.55
C LEU A 55 1.11 18.16 15.62
N GLU A 56 2.10 19.05 15.79
CA GLU A 56 3.38 18.98 15.07
C GLU A 56 4.06 17.62 15.24
N GLY A 57 4.19 17.15 16.49
CA GLY A 57 4.77 15.84 16.78
C GLY A 57 3.97 14.70 16.13
N ALA A 58 2.64 14.76 16.18
CA ALA A 58 1.77 13.76 15.55
C ALA A 58 1.90 13.75 14.02
N LEU A 59 1.95 14.92 13.38
CA LEU A 59 2.09 15.08 11.95
C LEU A 59 3.44 14.57 11.44
N LEU A 60 4.54 14.83 12.16
CA LEU A 60 5.84 14.22 11.86
C LEU A 60 5.79 12.68 11.94
N GLY A 61 5.04 12.13 12.91
CA GLY A 61 4.76 10.69 12.97
C GLY A 61 4.00 10.19 11.73
N LEU A 62 2.99 10.93 11.27
CA LEU A 62 2.21 10.62 10.07
C LEU A 62 3.03 10.71 8.77
N LEU A 63 4.03 11.60 8.71
CA LEU A 63 5.01 11.63 7.61
C LEU A 63 5.81 10.33 7.56
N GLY A 64 6.28 9.85 8.72
CA GLY A 64 6.94 8.56 8.85
C GLY A 64 6.06 7.41 8.37
N PHE A 65 4.79 7.38 8.80
CA PHE A 65 3.80 6.41 8.33
C PHE A 65 3.63 6.46 6.79
N SER A 66 3.56 7.66 6.22
CA SER A 66 3.38 7.82 4.77
C SER A 66 4.54 7.23 3.98
N LEU A 67 5.78 7.43 4.45
CA LEU A 67 6.99 6.84 3.88
C LEU A 67 6.97 5.30 4.02
N SER A 68 6.61 4.78 5.19
CA SER A 68 6.49 3.33 5.41
C SER A 68 5.43 2.70 4.53
N GLY A 69 4.29 3.36 4.31
CA GLY A 69 3.23 2.88 3.42
C GLY A 69 3.71 2.72 1.97
N ILE A 70 4.47 3.68 1.45
CA ILE A 70 5.13 3.58 0.13
C ILE A 70 6.06 2.36 0.09
N ALA A 71 6.91 2.19 1.11
CA ALA A 71 7.85 1.06 1.18
C ALA A 71 7.13 -0.30 1.25
N ILE A 72 6.00 -0.38 1.95
CA ILE A 72 5.16 -1.59 2.01
C ILE A 72 4.60 -1.91 0.63
N ILE A 73 4.03 -0.94 -0.09
CA ILE A 73 3.46 -1.19 -1.42
C ILE A 73 4.53 -1.62 -2.42
N VAL A 74 5.68 -0.94 -2.42
CA VAL A 74 6.81 -1.28 -3.29
C VAL A 74 7.38 -2.68 -2.98
N SER A 75 7.33 -3.11 -1.72
CA SER A 75 7.80 -4.46 -1.34
C SER A 75 6.78 -5.56 -1.60
N LEU A 76 5.48 -5.26 -1.57
CA LEU A 76 4.40 -6.22 -1.85
C LEU A 76 4.34 -6.68 -3.30
N PHE A 77 4.72 -5.82 -4.25
CA PHE A 77 4.61 -6.09 -5.68
C PHE A 77 5.96 -6.03 -6.38
N THR A 78 6.30 -7.08 -7.12
CA THR A 78 7.49 -7.06 -7.98
C THR A 78 7.25 -6.18 -9.21
N LYS A 79 8.33 -5.82 -9.90
CA LYS A 79 8.24 -5.07 -11.17
C LYS A 79 7.44 -5.84 -12.24
N GLU A 80 7.54 -7.16 -12.24
CA GLU A 80 6.83 -8.03 -13.20
C GLU A 80 5.34 -8.06 -12.90
N GLU A 81 4.97 -8.22 -11.63
CA GLU A 81 3.57 -8.17 -11.18
C GLU A 81 2.94 -6.81 -11.47
N THR A 82 3.66 -5.72 -11.20
CA THR A 82 3.18 -4.35 -11.48
C THR A 82 2.92 -4.14 -12.98
N LYS A 83 3.83 -4.61 -13.85
CA LYS A 83 3.64 -4.57 -15.32
C LYS A 83 2.45 -5.41 -15.76
N LEU A 84 2.26 -6.60 -15.17
CA LEU A 84 1.14 -7.48 -15.49
C LEU A 84 -0.20 -6.84 -15.08
N ILE A 85 -0.27 -6.25 -13.88
CA ILE A 85 -1.44 -5.53 -13.39
C ILE A 85 -1.78 -4.36 -14.31
N ASN A 86 -0.80 -3.54 -14.69
CA ASN A 86 -1.00 -2.40 -15.58
C ASN A 86 -1.50 -2.83 -16.97
N ARG A 87 -1.06 -4.00 -17.46
CA ARG A 87 -1.52 -4.55 -18.74
C ARG A 87 -2.98 -5.02 -18.70
N ILE A 88 -3.46 -5.51 -17.55
CA ILE A 88 -4.80 -6.12 -17.41
C ILE A 88 -5.84 -5.10 -16.96
N ASN A 89 -5.53 -4.28 -15.95
CA ASN A 89 -6.49 -3.39 -15.27
C ASN A 89 -6.38 -1.92 -15.71
N GLY A 90 -5.64 -1.64 -16.78
CA GLY A 90 -5.30 -0.30 -17.23
C GLY A 90 -4.08 0.25 -16.49
N GLU A 91 -3.42 1.21 -17.14
CA GLU A 91 -2.17 1.79 -16.63
C GLU A 91 -2.36 2.43 -15.24
N GLU A 92 -1.29 2.40 -14.45
CA GLU A 92 -1.08 3.23 -13.26
C GLU A 92 -1.89 2.91 -11.98
N LYS A 93 -2.56 1.77 -11.82
CA LYS A 93 -3.33 1.50 -10.56
C LYS A 93 -2.46 1.45 -9.29
N ILE A 94 -1.29 0.81 -9.35
CA ILE A 94 -0.34 0.78 -8.22
C ILE A 94 0.32 2.16 -8.04
N GLU A 95 0.69 2.81 -9.15
CA GLU A 95 1.25 4.16 -9.13
C GLU A 95 0.28 5.19 -8.56
N HIS A 96 -1.02 5.00 -8.79
CA HIS A 96 -2.08 5.79 -8.19
C HIS A 96 -2.05 5.66 -6.66
N ILE A 97 -1.94 4.46 -6.10
CA ILE A 97 -1.89 4.30 -4.65
C ILE A 97 -0.62 4.92 -4.07
N LEU A 98 0.53 4.72 -4.72
CA LEU A 98 1.78 5.38 -4.34
C LEU A 98 1.66 6.92 -4.39
N SER A 99 0.97 7.45 -5.40
CA SER A 99 0.67 8.87 -5.51
C SER A 99 -0.23 9.37 -4.38
N SER A 100 -1.17 8.56 -3.86
CA SER A 100 -1.96 8.91 -2.68
C SER A 100 -1.11 9.12 -1.44
N TYR A 101 -0.14 8.23 -1.19
CA TYR A 101 0.78 8.38 -0.05
C TYR A 101 1.68 9.60 -0.20
N SER A 102 2.17 9.86 -1.41
CA SER A 102 2.94 11.07 -1.71
C SER A 102 2.11 12.34 -1.49
N PHE A 103 0.83 12.32 -1.90
CA PHE A 103 -0.10 13.42 -1.68
C PHE A 103 -0.37 13.67 -0.19
N LEU A 104 -0.56 12.61 0.61
CA LEU A 104 -0.67 12.74 2.07
C LEU A 104 0.60 13.40 2.65
N ALA A 105 1.78 12.92 2.28
CA ALA A 105 3.04 13.47 2.78
C ALA A 105 3.21 14.95 2.42
N GLN A 106 2.83 15.35 1.21
CA GLN A 106 2.83 16.77 0.81
C GLN A 106 1.87 17.62 1.65
N ASN A 107 0.65 17.14 1.90
CA ASN A 107 -0.32 17.84 2.72
C ASN A 107 0.14 17.97 4.18
N ILE A 108 0.74 16.92 4.74
CA ILE A 108 1.30 16.99 6.08
C ILE A 108 2.44 18.01 6.14
N GLY A 109 3.34 18.03 5.15
CA GLY A 109 4.42 19.02 5.08
C GLY A 109 3.91 20.46 5.04
N ILE A 110 2.86 20.71 4.25
CA ILE A 110 2.18 22.03 4.21
C ILE A 110 1.58 22.36 5.57
N GLN A 111 0.87 21.41 6.20
CA GLN A 111 0.25 21.62 7.51
C GLN A 111 1.29 21.94 8.60
N CYS A 112 2.42 21.24 8.65
CA CYS A 112 3.53 21.57 9.55
C CYS A 112 4.03 23.01 9.33
N LEU A 113 4.21 23.45 8.08
CA LEU A 113 4.63 24.83 7.81
C LEU A 113 3.59 25.86 8.29
N MET A 114 2.29 25.56 8.13
CA MET A 114 1.21 26.44 8.61
C MET A 114 1.18 26.51 10.15
N LEU A 115 1.27 25.36 10.83
CA LEU A 115 1.31 25.30 12.29
C LEU A 115 2.55 26.00 12.87
N LEU A 116 3.72 25.81 12.26
CA LEU A 116 4.95 26.50 12.63
C LEU A 116 4.80 28.02 12.53
N LEU A 117 4.20 28.52 11.43
CA LEU A 117 3.93 29.95 11.27
C LEU A 117 2.95 30.45 12.34
N LEU A 118 1.92 29.67 12.66
CA LEU A 118 0.94 30.02 13.68
C LEU A 118 1.57 30.05 15.09
N LEU A 119 2.53 29.17 15.40
CA LEU A 119 3.31 29.24 16.65
C LEU A 119 4.10 30.54 16.79
N PHE A 120 4.74 31.01 15.71
CA PHE A 120 5.43 32.31 15.72
C PHE A 120 4.46 33.47 15.91
N LEU A 121 3.29 33.42 15.27
CA LEU A 121 2.25 34.45 15.45
C LEU A 121 1.73 34.48 16.89
N LEU A 122 1.46 33.32 17.49
CA LEU A 122 1.01 33.21 18.88
C LEU A 122 2.00 33.78 19.90
N LYS A 123 3.31 33.67 19.64
CA LYS A 123 4.35 34.22 20.51
C LYS A 123 4.80 35.62 20.13
N SER A 124 4.25 36.19 19.06
CA SER A 124 4.56 37.55 18.66
C SER A 124 3.79 38.57 19.51
N ASN A 125 4.32 39.79 19.62
CA ASN A 125 3.61 40.90 20.26
C ASN A 125 2.56 41.55 19.33
N GLN A 126 2.19 40.89 18.23
CA GLN A 126 1.20 41.42 17.29
C GLN A 126 -0.21 41.28 17.89
N PRO A 127 -1.10 42.28 17.68
CA PRO A 127 -2.48 42.17 18.13
C PRO A 127 -3.20 41.02 17.39
N ILE A 128 -4.23 40.48 18.04
CA ILE A 128 -5.11 39.48 17.43
C ILE A 128 -5.67 40.07 16.13
N VAL A 129 -5.65 39.26 15.06
CA VAL A 129 -6.24 39.63 13.78
C VAL A 129 -7.73 39.93 13.92
N ASN A 130 -8.31 40.56 12.90
CA ASN A 130 -9.74 40.78 12.86
C ASN A 130 -10.53 39.45 12.99
N ILE A 131 -11.66 39.49 13.69
CA ILE A 131 -12.57 38.36 13.94
C ILE A 131 -12.86 37.50 12.69
N TYR A 132 -13.08 38.10 11.53
CA TYR A 132 -13.35 37.36 10.29
C TYR A 132 -12.14 36.55 9.85
N VAL A 133 -10.95 37.14 9.89
CA VAL A 133 -9.70 36.46 9.52
C VAL A 133 -9.39 35.33 10.51
N PHE A 134 -9.63 35.57 11.80
CA PHE A 134 -9.45 34.57 12.85
C PHE A 134 -10.30 33.32 12.59
N TYR A 135 -11.61 33.48 12.38
CA TYR A 135 -12.49 32.34 12.15
C TYR A 135 -12.22 31.62 10.83
N VAL A 136 -11.86 32.35 9.77
CA VAL A 136 -11.45 31.75 8.49
C VAL A 136 -10.20 30.88 8.70
N ALA A 137 -9.19 31.38 9.41
CA ALA A 137 -7.99 30.61 9.72
C ALA A 137 -8.34 29.35 10.53
N MET A 138 -9.15 29.47 11.58
CA MET A 138 -9.58 28.32 12.40
C MET A 138 -10.33 27.25 11.57
N ILE A 139 -11.22 27.66 10.67
CA ILE A 139 -11.95 26.74 9.78
C ILE A 139 -10.98 26.01 8.85
N VAL A 140 -10.06 26.75 8.21
CA VAL A 140 -9.08 26.19 7.28
C VAL A 140 -8.17 25.17 7.99
N GLU A 141 -7.63 25.54 9.14
CA GLU A 141 -6.77 24.67 9.95
C GLU A 141 -7.51 23.40 10.39
N THR A 142 -8.72 23.56 10.95
CA THR A 142 -9.52 22.43 11.43
C THR A 142 -9.89 21.49 10.29
N TYR A 143 -10.23 22.04 9.12
CA TYR A 143 -10.52 21.25 7.92
C TYR A 143 -9.30 20.46 7.46
N HIS A 144 -8.16 21.12 7.29
CA HIS A 144 -6.97 20.48 6.74
C HIS A 144 -6.42 19.39 7.68
N LEU A 145 -6.41 19.65 8.99
CA LEU A 145 -6.09 18.64 10.01
C LEU A 145 -7.03 17.44 9.98
N SER A 146 -8.35 17.68 9.96
CA SER A 146 -9.34 16.60 9.90
C SER A 146 -9.17 15.77 8.62
N PHE A 147 -8.95 16.44 7.49
CA PHE A 147 -8.68 15.80 6.21
C PHE A 147 -7.46 14.89 6.27
N ILE A 148 -6.34 15.36 6.79
CA ILE A 148 -5.11 14.56 6.93
C ILE A 148 -5.38 13.30 7.75
N ILE A 149 -6.11 13.42 8.86
CA ILE A 149 -6.43 12.29 9.74
C ILE A 149 -7.30 11.26 9.01
N PHE A 150 -8.42 11.67 8.42
CA PHE A 150 -9.33 10.72 7.76
C PHE A 150 -8.76 10.16 6.47
N TYR A 151 -7.99 10.94 5.72
CA TYR A 151 -7.27 10.46 4.53
C TYR A 151 -6.24 9.39 4.93
N THR A 152 -5.54 9.57 6.05
CA THR A 152 -4.64 8.53 6.60
C THR A 152 -5.40 7.24 6.89
N VAL A 153 -6.58 7.32 7.53
CA VAL A 153 -7.42 6.15 7.81
C VAL A 153 -7.85 5.44 6.52
N ALA A 154 -8.22 6.21 5.49
CA ALA A 154 -8.57 5.66 4.18
C ALA A 154 -7.39 4.88 3.55
N LEU A 155 -6.18 5.41 3.66
CA LEU A 155 -4.97 4.75 3.17
C LEU A 155 -4.62 3.46 3.92
N VAL A 156 -4.78 3.44 5.25
CA VAL A 156 -4.60 2.20 6.03
C VAL A 156 -5.52 1.10 5.52
N LYS A 157 -6.80 1.42 5.26
CA LYS A 157 -7.76 0.47 4.69
C LYS A 157 -7.30 -0.04 3.32
N ASN A 158 -6.81 0.85 2.46
CA ASN A 158 -6.29 0.47 1.14
C ASN A 158 -5.08 -0.47 1.24
N CYS A 159 -4.17 -0.26 2.19
CA CYS A 159 -3.06 -1.20 2.43
C CYS A 159 -3.54 -2.60 2.81
N VAL A 160 -4.55 -2.70 3.69
CA VAL A 160 -5.12 -3.99 4.09
C VAL A 160 -5.79 -4.69 2.91
N GLU A 161 -6.52 -3.96 2.08
CA GLU A 161 -7.17 -4.50 0.89
C GLU A 161 -6.14 -4.98 -0.15
N LEU A 162 -5.09 -4.19 -0.41
CA LEU A 162 -3.98 -4.59 -1.28
C LEU A 162 -3.30 -5.87 -0.81
N TYR A 163 -3.05 -6.00 0.49
CA TYR A 163 -2.46 -7.20 1.06
C TYR A 163 -3.35 -8.44 0.84
N LYS A 164 -4.67 -8.31 1.01
CA LYS A 164 -5.63 -9.39 0.72
C LYS A 164 -5.59 -9.78 -0.76
N VAL A 165 -5.53 -8.81 -1.67
CA VAL A 165 -5.41 -9.06 -3.11
C VAL A 165 -4.12 -9.81 -3.44
N LYS A 166 -2.99 -9.39 -2.87
CA LYS A 166 -1.68 -10.06 -3.05
C LYS A 166 -1.73 -11.53 -2.62
N ASN A 167 -2.33 -11.82 -1.48
CA ASN A 167 -2.47 -13.19 -0.99
C ASN A 167 -3.34 -14.07 -1.91
N ILE A 168 -4.44 -13.53 -2.43
CA ILE A 168 -5.28 -14.24 -3.40
C ILE A 168 -4.49 -14.54 -4.67
N TYR A 169 -3.75 -13.55 -5.18
CA TYR A 169 -2.94 -13.71 -6.39
C TYR A 169 -1.85 -14.77 -6.20
N SER A 170 -1.11 -14.73 -5.09
CA SER A 170 -0.07 -15.72 -4.78
C SER A 170 -0.64 -17.13 -4.68
N ARG A 171 -1.84 -17.30 -4.11
CA ARG A 171 -2.52 -18.60 -4.06
C ARG A 171 -2.89 -19.11 -5.45
N ILE A 172 -3.41 -18.25 -6.33
CA ILE A 172 -3.75 -18.62 -7.71
C ILE A 172 -2.49 -19.03 -8.48
N GLU A 173 -1.39 -18.28 -8.33
CA GLU A 173 -0.11 -18.61 -8.96
C GLU A 173 0.41 -19.97 -8.51
N ASN A 174 0.34 -20.28 -7.21
CA ASN A 174 0.74 -21.58 -6.68
C ASN A 174 -0.14 -22.72 -7.23
N ILE A 175 -1.46 -22.55 -7.28
CA ILE A 175 -2.37 -23.55 -7.87
C ILE A 175 -2.02 -23.79 -9.35
N LYS A 176 -1.71 -22.73 -10.09
CA LYS A 176 -1.34 -22.83 -11.51
C LYS A 176 -0.01 -23.57 -11.70
N LYS A 177 0.97 -23.37 -10.82
CA LYS A 177 2.22 -24.15 -10.81
C LYS A 177 1.94 -25.62 -10.56
N THR A 178 1.14 -25.95 -9.54
CA THR A 178 0.74 -27.34 -9.25
C THR A 178 0.02 -27.99 -10.42
N LEU A 179 -0.92 -27.31 -11.10
CA LEU A 179 -1.59 -27.87 -12.28
C LEU A 179 -0.61 -28.14 -13.43
N HIS A 180 0.32 -27.23 -13.68
CA HIS A 180 1.34 -27.41 -14.70
C HIS A 180 2.23 -28.63 -14.37
N ASP A 181 2.58 -28.82 -13.11
CA ASP A 181 3.35 -29.97 -12.64
C ASP A 181 2.56 -31.27 -12.85
N THR A 182 1.28 -31.31 -12.47
CA THR A 182 0.40 -32.47 -12.71
C THR A 182 0.24 -32.77 -14.21
N VAL A 183 0.09 -31.76 -15.07
CA VAL A 183 -0.01 -31.96 -16.52
C VAL A 183 1.31 -32.50 -17.09
N ASN A 184 2.45 -32.07 -16.57
CA ASN A 184 3.74 -32.62 -16.97
C ASN A 184 3.91 -34.06 -16.52
N GLU A 185 3.49 -34.42 -15.31
CA GLU A 185 3.44 -35.82 -14.86
C GLU A 185 2.60 -36.67 -15.82
N VAL A 186 1.38 -36.24 -16.16
CA VAL A 186 0.52 -36.97 -17.11
C VAL A 186 1.16 -37.12 -18.49
N LYS A 187 1.84 -36.09 -19.01
CA LYS A 187 2.57 -36.18 -20.28
C LYS A 187 3.72 -37.17 -20.20
N ILE A 188 4.46 -37.18 -19.10
CA ILE A 188 5.56 -38.10 -18.86
C ILE A 188 5.00 -39.52 -18.80
N ASP A 189 3.95 -39.76 -18.01
CA ASP A 189 3.30 -41.08 -17.90
C ASP A 189 2.80 -41.58 -19.26
N PHE A 190 2.23 -40.71 -20.08
CA PHE A 190 1.81 -41.04 -21.44
C PHE A 190 3.00 -41.43 -22.33
N ILE A 191 4.11 -40.69 -22.27
CA ILE A 191 5.33 -41.01 -23.02
C ILE A 191 5.89 -42.36 -22.56
N PHE A 192 5.99 -42.59 -21.25
CA PHE A 192 6.46 -43.86 -20.67
C PHE A 192 5.57 -45.03 -21.10
N SER A 193 4.24 -44.88 -20.99
CA SER A 193 3.28 -45.90 -21.42
C SER A 193 3.42 -46.21 -22.91
N THR A 194 3.61 -45.18 -23.75
CA THR A 194 3.84 -45.34 -25.20
C THR A 194 5.14 -46.09 -25.49
N LEU A 195 6.23 -45.81 -24.76
CA LEU A 195 7.52 -46.49 -24.91
C LEU A 195 7.44 -47.98 -24.51
N ILE A 196 6.67 -48.28 -23.47
CA ILE A 196 6.48 -49.65 -22.99
C ILE A 196 5.58 -50.44 -23.95
N GLU A 197 4.41 -49.89 -24.30
CA GLU A 197 3.39 -50.59 -25.07
C GLU A 197 3.74 -50.70 -26.57
N ASN A 198 4.22 -49.63 -27.20
CA ASN A 198 4.46 -49.62 -28.64
C ASN A 198 5.88 -50.05 -29.01
N TYR A 199 6.86 -49.81 -28.14
CA TYR A 199 8.27 -50.13 -28.41
C TYR A 199 8.81 -51.30 -27.58
N HIS A 200 7.97 -51.97 -26.78
CA HIS A 200 8.31 -53.13 -25.96
C HIS A 200 9.54 -52.91 -25.07
N CYS A 201 9.75 -51.67 -24.62
CA CYS A 201 10.87 -51.34 -23.75
C CYS A 201 10.46 -51.60 -22.29
N PRO A 202 11.13 -52.49 -21.55
CA PRO A 202 10.79 -52.77 -20.16
C PRO A 202 11.03 -51.53 -19.28
N SER A 203 10.17 -51.32 -18.28
CA SER A 203 10.17 -50.12 -17.43
C SER A 203 11.52 -49.84 -16.77
N GLU A 204 12.24 -50.89 -16.35
CA GLU A 204 13.58 -50.79 -15.74
C GLU A 204 14.60 -50.19 -16.71
N GLU A 205 14.57 -50.57 -17.99
CA GLU A 205 15.51 -50.07 -19.00
C GLU A 205 15.26 -48.60 -19.33
N VAL A 206 13.99 -48.16 -19.29
CA VAL A 206 13.63 -46.74 -19.50
C VAL A 206 14.13 -45.89 -18.31
N ILE A 207 13.97 -46.39 -17.08
CA ILE A 207 14.45 -45.71 -15.86
C ILE A 207 15.98 -45.62 -15.85
N ASP A 208 16.68 -46.70 -16.20
CA ASP A 208 18.15 -46.70 -16.25
C ASP A 208 18.69 -45.71 -17.30
N LYS A 209 18.06 -45.64 -18.48
CA LYS A 209 18.42 -44.65 -19.51
C LYS A 209 18.11 -43.23 -19.06
N LEU A 210 17.01 -43.01 -18.33
CA LEU A 210 16.70 -41.70 -17.75
C LEU A 210 17.76 -41.29 -16.72
N LEU A 211 18.17 -42.20 -15.84
CA LEU A 211 19.23 -41.97 -14.85
C LEU A 211 20.58 -41.69 -15.52
N LEU A 212 20.91 -42.41 -16.59
CA LEU A 212 22.12 -42.18 -17.39
C LEU A 212 22.09 -40.78 -18.05
N PHE A 213 20.95 -40.40 -18.62
CA PHE A 213 20.77 -39.08 -19.22
C PHE A 213 20.95 -37.94 -18.20
N VAL A 214 20.44 -38.09 -16.97
CA VAL A 214 20.66 -37.10 -15.89
C VAL A 214 22.14 -37.02 -15.50
N LYS A 215 22.86 -38.14 -15.49
CA LYS A 215 24.31 -38.16 -15.22
C LYS A 215 25.10 -37.43 -16.29
N GLU A 216 24.74 -37.60 -17.56
CA GLU A 216 25.46 -37.04 -18.72
C GLU A 216 25.08 -35.59 -19.05
N SER A 217 23.90 -35.15 -18.65
CA SER A 217 23.40 -33.80 -18.93
C SER A 217 24.06 -32.71 -18.07
N ASN A 218 23.98 -31.43 -18.46
CA ASN A 218 24.60 -30.31 -17.73
C ASN A 218 23.69 -29.71 -16.65
N VAL A 219 22.82 -30.52 -16.04
CA VAL A 219 21.86 -30.05 -15.04
C VAL A 219 22.55 -29.84 -13.69
N LYS A 220 22.14 -28.79 -12.97
CA LYS A 220 22.56 -28.55 -11.58
C LYS A 220 21.87 -29.56 -10.65
N ASP A 221 22.50 -29.87 -9.52
CA ASP A 221 21.94 -30.76 -8.48
C ASP A 221 21.63 -32.20 -8.92
N LYS A 222 22.49 -32.76 -9.79
CA LYS A 222 22.35 -34.12 -10.36
C LYS A 222 22.04 -35.19 -9.31
N GLN A 223 22.73 -35.16 -8.17
CA GLN A 223 22.59 -36.20 -7.15
C GLN A 223 21.18 -36.18 -6.54
N THR A 224 20.67 -34.99 -6.22
CA THR A 224 19.31 -34.81 -5.70
C THR A 224 18.25 -35.28 -6.69
N ILE A 225 18.44 -35.01 -7.99
CA ILE A 225 17.53 -35.45 -9.05
C ILE A 225 17.55 -36.98 -9.17
N ILE A 226 18.73 -37.60 -9.13
CA ILE A 226 18.88 -39.06 -9.17
C ILE A 226 18.19 -39.72 -7.97
N ASP A 227 18.40 -39.19 -6.77
CA ASP A 227 17.80 -39.72 -5.54
C ASP A 227 16.28 -39.56 -5.54
N TYR A 228 15.77 -38.47 -6.13
CA TYR A 228 14.32 -38.26 -6.32
C TYR A 228 13.71 -39.29 -7.28
N ILE A 229 14.33 -39.49 -8.46
CA ILE A 229 13.85 -40.45 -9.47
C ILE A 229 13.83 -41.87 -8.88
N LYS A 230 14.91 -42.28 -8.20
CA LYS A 230 14.96 -43.60 -7.55
C LYS A 230 13.85 -43.77 -6.53
N ASN A 231 13.64 -42.82 -5.63
CA ASN A 231 12.57 -42.90 -4.64
C ASN A 231 11.15 -42.96 -5.23
N GLN A 232 10.95 -42.35 -6.41
CA GLN A 232 9.66 -42.33 -7.08
C GLN A 232 9.32 -43.70 -7.72
N TYR A 233 10.32 -44.41 -8.25
CA TYR A 233 10.12 -45.65 -9.00
C TYR A 233 10.60 -46.94 -8.29
N ASP A 234 11.41 -46.85 -7.22
CA ASP A 234 11.83 -47.99 -6.36
C ASP A 234 10.73 -48.46 -5.39
N LYS A 235 9.54 -47.83 -5.40
CA LYS A 235 8.36 -48.32 -4.68
C LYS A 235 7.40 -49.06 -5.60
N LYS A 236 7.83 -50.22 -6.09
CA LYS A 236 7.04 -51.46 -6.20
C LYS A 236 7.87 -52.62 -6.70
#